data_AF-A0A1F7VDS8-F1
#
_entry.id   AF-A0A1F7VDS8-F1
#
_cell.length_a   1.000
_cell.length_b   1.000
_cell.length_c   1.000
_cell.angle_alpha   90.00
_cell.angle_beta   90.00
_cell.angle_gamma   90.00
#
_symmetry.space_group_name_H-M   'P 1'
#
loop_
_entity.id
_entity.type
_entity.pdbx_description
1 polymer ?
#
loop_
_entity_poly.entity_id
_entity_poly.type
_entity_poly.pdbx_seq_one_letter_code
_entity_poly.pdbx_strand_id
1 'polypeptide(L)'
;MGKLSIGKYAGLCVLGGEIAYAACLFYGTTLTGDAAALHHSFFGLLPGFTWLSAGSVVAGAITVALWFGIGGAYIAWMHNVSIKK
;
A
#
# COMPACT_ATOMS: atom_id res chain seq x y z
N MET A 1 2.26 22.43 -17.35
CA MET A 1 2.21 21.02 -16.91
C MET A 1 0.96 20.37 -17.50
N GLY A 2 1.07 19.16 -18.06
CA GLY A 2 -0.07 18.46 -18.68
C GLY A 2 -0.97 17.73 -17.68
N LYS A 3 -2.11 17.26 -18.15
CA LYS A 3 -3.01 16.38 -17.37
C LYS A 3 -2.35 15.00 -17.15
N LEU A 4 -2.52 14.45 -15.96
CA LEU A 4 -2.14 13.09 -15.62
C LEU A 4 -3.23 12.10 -16.05
N SER A 5 -2.80 10.92 -16.50
CA SER A 5 -3.71 9.77 -16.65
C SER A 5 -3.98 9.18 -15.27
N ILE A 6 -5.25 9.23 -14.84
CA ILE A 6 -5.68 8.73 -13.53
C ILE A 6 -5.35 7.23 -13.40
N GLY A 7 -5.69 6.42 -14.41
CA GLY A 7 -5.44 4.98 -14.38
C GLY A 7 -3.95 4.65 -14.32
N LYS A 8 -3.11 5.33 -15.11
CA LYS A 8 -1.65 5.10 -15.10
C LYS A 8 -1.04 5.51 -13.76
N TYR A 9 -1.44 6.67 -13.22
CA TYR A 9 -0.90 7.18 -11.96
C TYR A 9 -1.32 6.27 -10.79
N ALA A 10 -2.60 5.93 -10.69
CA ALA A 10 -3.10 4.99 -9.68
C ALA A 10 -2.42 3.62 -9.78
N GLY A 11 -2.25 3.08 -10.99
CA GLY A 11 -1.57 1.80 -11.21
C GLY A 11 -0.11 1.82 -10.75
N LEU A 12 0.62 2.93 -10.98
CA LEU A 12 1.98 3.10 -10.48
C LEU A 12 2.02 3.20 -8.94
N CYS A 13 1.05 3.88 -8.33
CA CYS A 13 0.92 3.91 -6.87
C CYS A 13 0.67 2.52 -6.31
N VAL A 14 -0.22 1.73 -6.90
CA VAL A 14 -0.46 0.33 -6.50
C VAL A 14 0.83 -0.47 -6.58
N LEU A 15 1.55 -0.42 -7.71
CA LEU A 15 2.81 -1.15 -7.88
C LEU A 15 3.85 -0.77 -6.80
N GLY A 16 4.02 0.52 -6.53
CA GLY A 16 4.92 0.99 -5.48
C GLY A 16 4.49 0.53 -4.08
N GLY A 17 3.18 0.56 -3.79
CA GLY A 17 2.60 0.07 -2.55
C GLY A 17 2.85 -1.43 -2.33
N GLU A 18 2.62 -2.25 -3.35
CA GLU A 18 2.87 -3.69 -3.29
C GLU A 18 4.35 -4.03 -3.07
N ILE A 19 5.26 -3.31 -3.73
CA ILE A 19 6.71 -3.48 -3.52
C ILE A 19 7.07 -3.15 -2.07
N ALA A 20 6.57 -2.03 -1.54
CA ALA A 20 6.81 -1.63 -0.15
C ALA A 20 6.22 -2.65 0.85
N TYR A 21 5.01 -3.14 0.59
CA TYR A 21 4.35 -4.15 1.40
C TYR A 21 5.16 -5.45 1.45
N ALA A 22 5.62 -5.96 0.31
CA ALA A 22 6.48 -7.13 0.23
C ALA A 22 7.81 -6.92 0.99
N ALA A 23 8.42 -5.74 0.85
CA ALA A 23 9.63 -5.40 1.59
C ALA A 23 9.40 -5.37 3.11
N CYS A 24 8.28 -4.83 3.58
CA CYS A 24 7.92 -4.81 5.00
C CYS A 24 7.67 -6.22 5.55
N LEU A 25 7.00 -7.10 4.79
CA LEU A 25 6.84 -8.51 5.18
C LEU A 25 8.20 -9.20 5.34
N PHE A 26 9.10 -9.03 4.36
CA PHE A 26 10.46 -9.59 4.43
C PHE A 26 11.23 -9.02 5.62
N TYR A 27 11.23 -7.70 5.79
CA TYR A 27 11.90 -7.04 6.91
C TYR A 27 11.39 -7.52 8.26
N GLY A 28 10.08 -7.70 8.43
CA GLY A 28 9.50 -8.22 9.67
C GLY A 28 10.04 -9.60 10.06
N THR A 29 10.43 -10.45 9.10
CA THR A 29 11.06 -11.75 9.39
C THR A 29 12.46 -11.63 10.01
N THR A 30 13.11 -10.48 9.87
CA THR A 30 14.45 -10.20 10.40
C THR A 30 14.42 -9.56 11.80
N LEU A 31 13.24 -9.11 12.25
CA LEU A 31 13.07 -8.44 13.53
C LEU A 31 12.97 -9.44 14.69
N THR A 32 13.41 -9.00 15.87
CA THR A 32 13.28 -9.74 17.14
C THR A 32 12.85 -8.81 18.27
N GLY A 33 12.39 -9.39 19.39
CA GLY A 33 11.99 -8.64 20.59
C GLY A 33 10.85 -7.65 20.34
N ASP A 34 10.90 -6.50 21.03
CA ASP A 34 9.84 -5.49 21.01
C ASP A 34 9.59 -4.90 19.61
N ALA A 35 10.64 -4.80 18.79
CA ALA A 35 10.51 -4.32 17.42
C ALA A 35 9.66 -5.25 16.55
N ALA A 36 9.83 -6.57 16.68
CA ALA A 36 9.00 -7.54 15.98
C ALA A 36 7.55 -7.50 16.48
N ALA A 37 7.35 -7.41 17.79
CA ALA A 37 6.01 -7.33 18.39
C ALA A 37 5.25 -6.10 17.89
N LEU A 38 5.89 -4.93 17.86
CA LEU A 38 5.31 -3.70 17.34
C LEU A 38 4.99 -3.81 15.84
N HIS A 39 5.95 -4.29 15.04
CA HIS A 39 5.77 -4.46 13.60
C HIS A 39 4.59 -5.39 13.27
N HIS A 40 4.51 -6.55 13.93
CA HIS A 40 3.41 -7.49 13.71
C HIS A 40 2.07 -6.93 14.20
N SER A 41 2.08 -6.13 15.27
CA SER A 41 0.87 -5.47 15.79
C SER A 41 0.31 -4.45 14.81
N PHE A 42 1.17 -3.69 14.10
CA PHE A 42 0.71 -2.79 13.02
C PHE A 42 0.06 -3.57 11.87
N PHE A 43 0.66 -4.70 11.46
CA PHE A 43 0.05 -5.56 10.45
C PHE A 43 -1.25 -6.20 10.93
N GLY A 44 -1.38 -6.49 12.23
CA GLY A 44 -2.63 -6.98 12.84
C GLY A 44 -3.79 -5.96 12.80
N LEU A 45 -3.54 -4.68 12.48
CA LEU A 45 -4.60 -3.71 12.20
C LEU A 45 -5.27 -3.93 10.84
N LEU A 46 -4.62 -4.69 9.94
CA LEU A 46 -5.24 -5.11 8.69
C LEU A 46 -6.29 -6.19 9.00
N PRO A 47 -7.54 -6.04 8.53
CA PRO A 47 -8.61 -6.98 8.83
C PRO A 47 -8.24 -8.43 8.47
N GLY A 48 -8.29 -9.32 9.45
CA GLY A 48 -8.00 -10.75 9.25
C GLY A 48 -6.51 -11.07 9.03
N PHE A 49 -5.60 -10.16 9.38
CA PHE A 49 -4.17 -10.39 9.21
C PHE A 49 -3.55 -11.13 10.40
N THR A 50 -3.05 -12.32 10.13
CA THR A 50 -2.21 -13.15 11.00
C THR A 50 -0.85 -13.28 10.33
N TRP A 51 0.22 -13.06 11.11
CA TRP A 51 1.59 -12.98 10.58
C TRP A 51 1.96 -14.16 9.68
N LEU A 52 2.34 -13.84 8.43
CA LEU A 52 2.75 -14.76 7.36
C LEU A 52 1.76 -15.89 7.01
N SER A 53 0.50 -15.82 7.45
CA SER A 53 -0.51 -16.74 6.94
C SER A 53 -0.80 -16.42 5.46
N ALA A 54 -0.91 -17.44 4.61
CA ALA A 54 -1.10 -17.23 3.17
C ALA A 54 -2.35 -16.37 2.87
N GLY A 55 -3.45 -16.62 3.57
CA GLY A 55 -4.68 -15.83 3.43
C GLY A 55 -4.50 -14.37 3.84
N SER A 56 -3.76 -14.13 4.93
CA SER A 56 -3.48 -12.77 5.42
C SER A 56 -2.54 -12.00 4.50
N VAL A 57 -1.53 -12.65 3.93
CA VAL A 57 -0.62 -12.02 2.96
C VAL A 57 -1.40 -11.53 1.74
N VAL A 58 -2.33 -12.34 1.22
CA VAL A 58 -3.20 -11.98 0.09
C VAL A 58 -4.19 -10.87 0.48
N ALA A 59 -4.84 -10.99 1.64
CA ALA A 59 -5.77 -9.96 2.12
C ALA A 59 -5.08 -8.60 2.33
N GLY A 60 -3.84 -8.61 2.85
CA GLY A 60 -3.02 -7.41 2.99
C GLY A 60 -2.64 -6.80 1.65
N ALA A 61 -2.21 -7.59 0.67
CA ALA A 61 -1.93 -7.12 -0.69
C ALA A 61 -3.18 -6.47 -1.33
N ILE A 62 -4.36 -7.11 -1.22
CA ILE A 62 -5.62 -6.51 -1.70
C ILE A 62 -5.89 -5.17 -1.01
N THR A 63 -5.68 -5.09 0.30
CA THR A 63 -5.90 -3.87 1.08
C THR A 63 -4.95 -2.75 0.64
N VAL A 64 -3.66 -3.06 0.43
CA VAL A 64 -2.65 -2.10 -0.05
C VAL A 64 -2.99 -1.62 -1.46
N ALA A 65 -3.27 -2.53 -2.39
CA ALA A 65 -3.68 -2.18 -3.74
C ALA A 65 -4.91 -1.27 -3.78
N LEU A 66 -5.92 -1.52 -2.93
CA LEU A 66 -7.11 -0.67 -2.84
C LEU A 66 -6.75 0.74 -2.36
N TRP A 67 -6.03 0.87 -1.24
CA TRP A 67 -5.71 2.18 -0.67
C TRP A 67 -4.77 3.00 -1.55
N PHE A 68 -3.73 2.38 -2.11
CA PHE A 68 -2.80 3.07 -3.01
C PHE A 68 -3.44 3.41 -4.34
N GLY A 69 -4.35 2.56 -4.85
CA GLY A 69 -5.14 2.85 -6.05
C GLY A 69 -6.05 4.05 -5.86
N ILE A 70 -6.83 4.07 -4.76
CA ILE A 70 -7.71 5.18 -4.41
C ILE A 70 -6.91 6.46 -4.19
N GLY A 71 -5.84 6.40 -3.39
CA GLY A 71 -4.97 7.55 -3.11
C GLY A 71 -4.32 8.10 -4.37
N GLY A 72 -3.78 7.23 -5.23
CA GLY A 72 -3.19 7.63 -6.50
C GLY A 72 -4.22 8.27 -7.45
N ALA A 73 -5.41 7.69 -7.56
CA ALA A 73 -6.48 8.26 -8.36
C ALA A 73 -6.92 9.65 -7.84
N TYR A 74 -7.05 9.79 -6.53
CA TYR A 74 -7.39 11.05 -5.87
C TYR A 74 -6.34 12.13 -6.13
N ILE A 75 -5.05 11.81 -5.97
CA ILE A 75 -3.94 12.74 -6.26
C ILE A 75 -3.94 13.17 -7.72
N ALA A 76 -4.09 12.22 -8.66
CA ALA A 76 -4.13 12.53 -10.08
C ALA A 76 -5.33 13.41 -10.46
N TRP A 77 -6.49 13.18 -9.83
CA TRP A 77 -7.67 14.03 -9.97
C TRP A 77 -7.41 15.45 -9.45
N MET A 78 -6.89 15.59 -8.23
CA MET A 78 -6.55 16.89 -7.63
C MET A 78 -5.58 17.71 -8.50
N HIS A 79 -4.54 17.05 -9.03
CA HIS A 79 -3.61 17.66 -9.98
C HIS A 79 -4.36 18.19 -11.21
N ASN A 80 -5.18 17.35 -11.84
CA ASN A 80 -5.88 17.69 -13.07
C ASN A 80 -6.87 18.85 -12.93
N VAL A 81 -7.57 18.93 -11.79
CA VAL A 81 -8.52 20.03 -11.52
C VAL A 81 -7.82 21.34 -11.15
N SER A 82 -6.58 21.28 -10.65
CA SER A 82 -5.80 22.47 -10.24
C SER A 82 -5.09 23.18 -11.41
N ILE A 83 -5.08 22.57 -12.60
CA ILE A 83 -4.49 23.20 -13.80
C ILE A 83 -5.42 24.34 -14.26
N LYS A 84 -4.99 25.58 -14.05
CA LYS A 84 -5.62 26.76 -14.64
C LYS A 84 -5.48 26.71 -16.16
N LYS A 85 -6.57 27.05 -16.87
CA LYS A 85 -6.53 27.26 -18.32
C LYS A 85 -5.70 28.48 -18.67
#